data_AF-A0A3D1YEX5-F1
#
_entry.id   AF-A0A3D1YEX5-F1
#
_cell.length_a   1.000
_cell.length_b   1.000
_cell.length_c   1.000
_cell.angle_alpha   90.00
_cell.angle_beta   90.00
_cell.angle_gamma   90.00
#
_symmetry.space_group_name_H-M   'P 1'
#
loop_
_entity.id
_entity.type
_entity.pdbx_description
1 polymer ?
#
loop_
_entity_poly.entity_id
_entity_poly.type
_entity_poly.pdbx_seq_one_letter_code
_entity_poly.pdbx_strand_id
1 'polypeptide(L)'
;FYRSVIGVSIILFFLVKKNQLHEINLKEISTHLKRNVAHFTGQNLWLYALASITLAEVTSLEFTMPIWIVLFSYLMLNEQMDKFKIISVCIGFIGVLITVRPDIESINLGLIAAAISAIVFALTNIYTRRLTRTESTLTILFFLTAMQLIFGLITSLLDGRLDIPTTENIVWIVVIGFAGLGAHYCITTALSLAPPTVVAPIDLLRLPIVVLIGVMFYSEQGDMFIYLGAALIIFANFINLKKANTQ
;
A
#
# COMPACT_ATOMS: atom_id res chain seq x y z
N PHE A 1 -2.44 1.85 -16.91
CA PHE A 1 -3.01 0.92 -17.91
C PHE A 1 -2.24 -0.41 -18.02
N TYR A 2 -1.01 -0.45 -18.57
CA TYR A 2 -0.32 -1.72 -18.88
C TYR A 2 -0.10 -2.68 -17.70
N ARG A 3 0.25 -2.16 -16.52
CA ARG A 3 0.35 -2.98 -15.29
C ARG A 3 -0.96 -3.72 -14.97
N SER A 4 -2.10 -3.09 -15.24
CA SER A 4 -3.43 -3.66 -15.02
C SER A 4 -3.77 -4.73 -16.06
N VAL A 5 -3.28 -4.63 -17.30
CA VAL A 5 -3.43 -5.69 -18.32
C VAL A 5 -2.77 -6.98 -17.84
N ILE A 6 -1.53 -6.86 -17.36
CA ILE A 6 -0.78 -7.98 -16.77
C ILE A 6 -1.54 -8.54 -15.56
N GLY A 7 -1.99 -7.66 -14.66
CA GLY A 7 -2.76 -8.03 -13.47
C GLY A 7 -4.02 -8.83 -13.77
N VAL A 8 -4.86 -8.34 -14.70
CA VAL A 8 -6.10 -9.03 -15.11
C VAL A 8 -5.78 -10.38 -15.71
N SER A 9 -4.77 -10.46 -16.58
CA SER A 9 -4.38 -11.71 -17.24
C SER A 9 -3.95 -12.78 -16.22
N ILE A 10 -3.12 -12.39 -15.23
CA ILE A 10 -2.66 -13.30 -14.18
C ILE A 10 -3.82 -13.74 -13.29
N ILE A 11 -4.67 -12.81 -12.85
CA ILE A 11 -5.79 -13.14 -11.96
C ILE A 11 -6.82 -14.03 -12.65
N LEU A 12 -7.16 -13.75 -13.92
CA LEU A 12 -8.04 -14.61 -14.71
C LEU A 12 -7.46 -16.02 -14.87
N PHE A 13 -6.15 -16.14 -15.14
CA PHE A 13 -5.49 -17.44 -15.21
C PHE A 13 -5.64 -18.23 -13.90
N PHE A 14 -5.42 -17.60 -12.74
CA PHE A 14 -5.59 -18.27 -11.46
C PHE A 14 -7.05 -18.61 -11.11
N LEU A 15 -8.00 -17.75 -11.46
CA LEU A 15 -9.43 -18.00 -11.26
C LEU A 15 -9.91 -19.19 -12.09
N VAL A 16 -9.49 -19.30 -13.35
CA VAL A 16 -9.77 -20.46 -14.21
C VAL A 16 -9.12 -21.71 -13.63
N LYS A 17 -7.82 -21.66 -13.30
CA LYS A 17 -7.07 -22.81 -12.79
C LYS A 17 -7.62 -23.35 -11.47
N LYS A 18 -8.16 -22.48 -10.61
CA LYS A 18 -8.78 -22.87 -9.34
C LYS A 18 -10.29 -23.15 -9.45
N ASN A 19 -10.88 -23.03 -10.63
CA ASN A 19 -12.32 -23.14 -10.86
C ASN A 19 -13.17 -22.17 -9.98
N GLN A 20 -12.65 -20.97 -9.71
CA GLN A 20 -13.23 -19.96 -8.83
C GLN A 20 -13.90 -18.80 -9.58
N LEU A 21 -14.10 -18.93 -10.90
CA LEU A 21 -14.81 -17.89 -11.68
C LEU A 21 -16.22 -17.60 -11.16
N HIS A 22 -16.88 -18.61 -10.59
CA HIS A 22 -18.21 -18.49 -9.99
C HIS A 22 -18.24 -17.61 -8.73
N GLU A 23 -17.08 -17.35 -8.10
CA GLU A 23 -16.98 -16.45 -6.95
C GLU A 23 -17.09 -14.97 -7.36
N ILE A 24 -16.83 -14.64 -8.63
CA ILE A 24 -16.95 -13.27 -9.14
C ILE A 24 -18.43 -12.90 -9.19
N ASN A 25 -18.84 -12.01 -8.29
CA ASN A 25 -20.22 -11.57 -8.18
C ASN A 25 -20.28 -10.05 -7.96
N LEU A 26 -21.46 -9.45 -8.18
CA LEU A 26 -21.64 -7.99 -8.11
C LEU A 26 -22.24 -7.52 -6.77
N LYS A 27 -22.36 -8.39 -5.75
CA LYS A 27 -23.04 -8.03 -4.48
C LYS A 27 -22.35 -6.86 -3.79
N GLU A 28 -21.02 -6.87 -3.76
CA GLU A 28 -20.20 -5.81 -3.13
C GLU A 28 -19.64 -4.80 -4.15
N ILE A 29 -20.27 -4.64 -5.32
CA ILE A 29 -19.74 -3.76 -6.39
C ILE A 29 -19.56 -2.31 -5.94
N SER A 30 -20.44 -1.81 -5.06
CA SER A 30 -20.31 -0.46 -4.48
C SER A 30 -19.04 -0.33 -3.64
N THR A 31 -18.73 -1.34 -2.83
CA THR A 31 -17.52 -1.37 -2.00
C THR A 31 -16.27 -1.53 -2.87
N HIS A 32 -16.30 -2.38 -3.90
CA HIS A 32 -15.23 -2.46 -4.89
C HIS A 32 -14.99 -1.14 -5.61
N LEU A 33 -16.05 -0.44 -6.03
CA LEU A 33 -15.94 0.84 -6.72
C LEU A 33 -15.28 1.89 -5.81
N LYS A 34 -15.77 2.06 -4.58
CA LYS A 34 -15.17 3.01 -3.60
C LYS A 34 -13.70 2.70 -3.33
N ARG A 35 -13.39 1.42 -3.09
CA ARG A 35 -12.02 0.93 -2.89
C ARG A 35 -11.12 1.27 -4.09
N ASN A 36 -11.60 1.03 -5.30
CA ASN A 36 -10.79 1.17 -6.51
C ASN A 36 -10.66 2.61 -7.00
N VAL A 37 -11.67 3.45 -6.79
CA VAL A 37 -11.56 4.90 -7.00
C VAL A 37 -10.54 5.47 -6.03
N ALA A 38 -10.64 5.14 -4.72
CA ALA A 38 -9.63 5.55 -3.75
C ALA A 38 -8.24 5.09 -4.20
N HIS A 39 -8.05 3.79 -4.45
CA HIS A 39 -6.76 3.27 -4.87
C HIS A 39 -6.21 3.93 -6.14
N PHE A 40 -7.04 4.13 -7.17
CA PHE A 40 -6.61 4.77 -8.41
C PHE A 40 -6.18 6.22 -8.17
N THR A 41 -6.95 6.98 -7.40
CA THR A 41 -6.59 8.36 -7.03
C THR A 41 -5.30 8.40 -6.22
N GLY A 42 -5.19 7.57 -5.17
CA GLY A 42 -3.99 7.49 -4.33
C GLY A 42 -2.75 7.13 -5.13
N GLN A 43 -2.86 6.16 -6.05
CA GLN A 43 -1.76 5.76 -6.92
C GLN A 43 -1.31 6.85 -7.87
N ASN A 44 -2.21 7.63 -8.46
CA ASN A 44 -1.83 8.72 -9.34
C ASN A 44 -1.20 9.90 -8.57
N LEU A 45 -1.73 10.23 -7.39
CA LEU A 45 -1.11 11.22 -6.49
C LEU A 45 0.29 10.78 -6.05
N TRP A 46 0.46 9.50 -5.71
CA TRP A 46 1.75 8.93 -5.33
C TRP A 46 2.76 8.95 -6.49
N LEU A 47 2.33 8.58 -7.71
CA LEU A 47 3.20 8.68 -8.91
C LEU A 47 3.60 10.12 -9.22
N TYR A 48 2.66 11.06 -9.09
CA TYR A 48 2.95 12.48 -9.24
C TYR A 48 3.96 12.95 -8.18
N ALA A 49 3.78 12.57 -6.92
CA ALA A 49 4.72 12.90 -5.85
C ALA A 49 6.12 12.30 -6.10
N LEU A 50 6.19 11.03 -6.54
CA LEU A 50 7.44 10.37 -6.89
C LEU A 50 8.23 11.10 -7.99
N ALA A 51 7.52 11.79 -8.89
CA ALA A 51 8.12 12.62 -9.94
C ALA A 51 8.42 14.07 -9.49
N SER A 52 7.91 14.51 -8.34
CA SER A 52 7.94 15.93 -7.92
C SER A 52 8.81 16.21 -6.70
N ILE A 53 9.02 15.22 -5.83
CA ILE A 53 9.76 15.35 -4.57
C ILE A 53 10.71 14.17 -4.38
N THR A 54 11.59 14.24 -3.39
CA THR A 54 12.59 13.20 -3.15
C THR A 54 11.94 11.90 -2.68
N LEU A 55 12.60 10.77 -2.94
CA LEU A 55 12.14 9.46 -2.46
C LEU A 55 12.02 9.42 -0.93
N ALA A 56 12.92 10.11 -0.22
CA ALA A 56 12.87 10.24 1.23
C ALA A 56 11.58 10.95 1.70
N GLU A 57 11.23 12.08 1.09
CA GLU A 57 9.99 12.79 1.41
C GLU A 57 8.74 11.94 1.11
N VAL A 58 8.66 11.32 -0.07
CA VAL A 58 7.53 10.43 -0.43
C VAL A 58 7.38 9.31 0.60
N THR A 59 8.49 8.64 0.91
CA THR A 59 8.51 7.50 1.83
C THR A 59 8.10 7.93 3.25
N SER A 60 8.60 9.08 3.73
CA SER A 60 8.25 9.60 5.06
C SER A 60 6.76 9.88 5.20
N LEU A 61 6.14 10.45 4.16
CA LEU A 61 4.72 10.77 4.12
C LEU A 61 3.85 9.52 3.92
N GLU A 62 4.29 8.57 3.10
CA GLU A 62 3.63 7.27 2.92
C GLU A 62 3.50 6.53 4.26
N PHE A 63 4.54 6.59 5.10
CA PHE A 63 4.54 5.99 6.42
C PHE A 63 3.67 6.69 7.47
N THR A 64 2.96 7.76 7.10
CA THR A 64 1.83 8.27 7.90
C THR A 64 0.58 7.39 7.76
N MET A 65 0.50 6.53 6.72
CA MET A 65 -0.64 5.66 6.42
C MET A 65 -1.16 4.88 7.65
N PRO A 66 -0.32 4.27 8.53
CA PRO A 66 -0.80 3.56 9.72
C PRO A 66 -1.62 4.44 10.68
N ILE A 67 -1.32 5.74 10.78
CA ILE A 67 -2.08 6.68 11.62
C ILE A 67 -3.51 6.81 11.07
N TRP A 68 -3.63 6.99 9.75
CA TRP A 68 -4.91 7.07 9.06
C TRP A 68 -5.68 5.74 9.10
N ILE A 69 -4.97 4.59 9.04
CA ILE A 69 -5.59 3.27 9.19
C ILE A 69 -6.21 3.12 10.58
N VAL A 70 -5.53 3.53 11.66
CA VAL A 70 -6.10 3.49 13.01
C VAL A 70 -7.36 4.36 13.10
N LEU A 71 -7.29 5.59 12.59
CA LEU A 71 -8.43 6.51 12.58
C LEU A 71 -9.63 5.93 11.81
N PHE A 72 -9.42 5.48 10.58
CA PHE A 72 -10.51 4.95 9.76
C PHE A 72 -11.01 3.58 10.23
N SER A 73 -10.17 2.77 10.88
CA SER A 73 -10.63 1.51 11.50
C SER A 73 -11.64 1.78 12.61
N TYR A 74 -11.39 2.82 13.42
CA TYR A 74 -12.37 3.26 14.42
C TYR A 74 -13.64 3.81 13.78
N LEU A 75 -13.52 4.72 12.81
CA LEU A 75 -14.67 5.42 12.21
C LEU A 75 -15.54 4.53 11.30
N MET A 76 -14.95 3.56 10.59
CA MET A 76 -15.64 2.83 9.51
C MET A 76 -15.81 1.33 9.77
N LEU A 77 -14.94 0.73 10.59
CA LEU A 77 -15.01 -0.71 10.91
C LEU A 77 -15.51 -0.97 12.32
N ASN A 78 -15.75 0.09 13.11
CA ASN A 78 -16.10 0.03 14.54
C ASN A 78 -15.08 -0.80 15.35
N GLU A 79 -13.81 -0.78 14.94
CA GLU A 79 -12.73 -1.42 15.70
C GLU A 79 -12.36 -0.52 16.89
N GLN A 80 -12.28 -1.10 18.09
CA GLN A 80 -11.94 -0.34 19.28
C GLN A 80 -10.50 0.18 19.22
N MET A 81 -10.33 1.44 19.63
CA MET A 81 -9.02 2.07 19.76
C MET A 81 -8.29 1.52 20.99
N ASP A 82 -7.46 0.50 20.78
CA ASP A 82 -6.54 0.02 21.80
C ASP A 82 -5.37 1.01 21.95
N LYS A 83 -5.17 1.53 23.16
CA LYS A 83 -4.07 2.44 23.50
C LYS A 83 -2.72 1.88 23.08
N PHE A 84 -2.51 0.57 23.17
CA PHE A 84 -1.25 -0.06 22.76
C PHE A 84 -1.03 0.00 21.25
N LYS A 85 -2.08 -0.11 20.43
CA LYS A 85 -1.99 0.01 18.97
C LYS A 85 -1.64 1.43 18.56
N ILE A 86 -2.25 2.43 19.21
CA ILE A 86 -1.92 3.85 19.00
C ILE A 86 -0.46 4.12 19.34
N ILE A 87 -0.01 3.68 20.53
CA ILE A 87 1.39 3.83 20.96
C ILE A 87 2.35 3.17 19.97
N SER A 88 2.03 1.95 19.51
CA SER A 88 2.86 1.23 18.54
C SER A 88 2.98 2.00 17.22
N VAL A 89 1.87 2.54 16.69
CA VAL A 89 1.89 3.37 15.47
C VAL A 89 2.73 4.63 15.67
N CYS A 90 2.55 5.34 16.79
CA CYS A 90 3.34 6.54 17.09
C CYS A 90 4.84 6.25 17.19
N ILE A 91 5.24 5.20 17.91
CA ILE A 91 6.65 4.80 18.04
C ILE A 91 7.22 4.41 16.68
N GLY A 92 6.48 3.62 15.89
CA GLY A 92 6.91 3.21 14.56
C GLY A 92 7.10 4.40 13.62
N PHE A 93 6.17 5.36 13.63
CA PHE A 93 6.27 6.59 12.84
C PHE A 93 7.45 7.47 13.28
N ILE A 94 7.71 7.60 14.58
CA ILE A 94 8.91 8.30 15.08
C ILE A 94 10.17 7.60 14.57
N GLY A 95 10.22 6.27 14.59
CA GLY A 95 11.33 5.50 14.03
C GLY A 95 11.55 5.76 12.54
N VAL A 96 10.46 5.91 11.76
CA VAL A 96 10.54 6.32 10.36
C VAL A 96 11.17 7.70 10.21
N LEU A 97 10.70 8.71 10.95
CA LEU A 97 11.21 10.08 10.84
C LEU A 97 12.71 10.16 11.18
N ILE A 98 13.14 9.41 12.19
CA ILE A 98 14.56 9.30 12.59
C ILE A 98 15.39 8.60 11.50
N THR A 99 14.83 7.59 10.83
CA THR A 99 15.53 6.84 9.78
C THR A 99 15.66 7.66 8.50
N VAL A 100 14.53 8.21 8.03
CA VAL A 100 14.40 8.83 6.72
C VAL A 100 14.93 10.26 6.71
N ARG A 101 14.80 10.99 7.83
CA ARG A 101 15.21 12.40 7.98
C ARG A 101 14.89 13.26 6.75
N PRO A 102 13.59 13.37 6.38
CA PRO A 102 13.22 14.12 5.20
C PRO A 102 13.61 15.60 5.39
N ASP A 103 14.28 16.17 4.39
CA ASP A 103 14.64 17.59 4.37
C ASP A 103 13.55 18.38 3.64
N ILE A 104 12.57 18.88 4.39
CA ILE A 104 11.42 19.60 3.84
C ILE A 104 11.70 21.10 3.94
N GLU A 105 12.26 21.67 2.88
CA GLU A 105 12.57 23.10 2.82
C GLU A 105 11.32 23.98 2.59
N SER A 106 10.39 23.52 1.75
CA SER A 106 9.17 24.27 1.42
C SER A 106 7.99 23.38 1.03
N ILE A 107 6.78 23.79 1.41
CA ILE A 107 5.55 23.08 1.05
C ILE A 107 5.29 23.28 -0.45
N ASN A 108 5.25 22.19 -1.20
CA ASN A 108 4.93 22.15 -2.61
C ASN A 108 3.81 21.13 -2.90
N LEU A 109 3.32 21.11 -4.15
CA LEU A 109 2.24 20.22 -4.56
C LEU A 109 2.60 18.74 -4.47
N GLY A 110 3.88 18.37 -4.62
CA GLY A 110 4.35 16.99 -4.47
C GLY A 110 4.21 16.49 -3.04
N LEU A 111 4.56 17.31 -2.04
CA LEU A 111 4.36 16.98 -0.62
C LEU A 111 2.87 16.82 -0.29
N ILE A 112 2.03 17.71 -0.79
CA ILE A 112 0.57 17.63 -0.60
C ILE A 112 0.02 16.36 -1.24
N ALA A 113 0.45 16.04 -2.47
CA ALA A 113 0.03 14.83 -3.16
C ALA A 113 0.47 13.56 -2.43
N ALA A 114 1.71 13.50 -1.92
CA ALA A 114 2.19 12.38 -1.10
C ALA A 114 1.36 12.22 0.18
N ALA A 115 1.10 13.31 0.91
CA ALA A 115 0.30 13.28 2.13
C ALA A 115 -1.14 12.79 1.87
N ILE A 116 -1.79 13.30 0.82
CA ILE A 116 -3.14 12.85 0.44
C ILE A 116 -3.10 11.39 -0.02
N SER A 117 -2.07 10.96 -0.74
CA SER A 117 -1.95 9.57 -1.19
C SER A 117 -1.94 8.58 -0.01
N ALA A 118 -1.26 8.91 1.09
CA ALA A 118 -1.22 8.09 2.30
C ALA A 118 -2.61 7.94 2.94
N ILE A 119 -3.40 9.02 3.00
CA ILE A 119 -4.78 9.01 3.50
C ILE A 119 -5.65 8.10 2.63
N VAL A 120 -5.55 8.26 1.30
CA VAL A 120 -6.38 7.55 0.34
C VAL A 120 -6.01 6.05 0.26
N PHE A 121 -4.72 5.71 0.43
CA PHE A 121 -4.28 4.32 0.56
C PHE A 121 -4.72 3.69 1.87
N ALA A 122 -4.72 4.43 2.99
CA ALA A 122 -5.32 3.95 4.23
C ALA A 122 -6.80 3.60 4.02
N LEU A 123 -7.57 4.47 3.36
CA LEU A 123 -8.97 4.21 3.02
C LEU A 123 -9.13 2.98 2.12
N THR A 124 -8.21 2.77 1.18
CA THR A 124 -8.18 1.55 0.35
C THR A 124 -8.01 0.29 1.20
N ASN A 125 -7.13 0.30 2.20
CA ASN A 125 -6.93 -0.83 3.11
C ASN A 125 -8.19 -1.10 3.94
N ILE A 126 -8.90 -0.07 4.38
CA ILE A 126 -10.17 -0.21 5.11
C ILE A 126 -11.26 -0.85 4.26
N TYR A 127 -11.45 -0.38 3.02
CA TYR A 127 -12.41 -1.04 2.13
C TYR A 127 -11.99 -2.46 1.75
N THR A 128 -10.68 -2.70 1.58
CA THR A 128 -10.14 -4.04 1.34
C THR A 128 -10.49 -4.96 2.52
N ARG A 129 -10.27 -4.52 3.77
CA ARG A 129 -10.68 -5.26 4.96
C ARG A 129 -12.18 -5.55 4.98
N ARG A 130 -13.02 -4.58 4.61
CA ARG A 130 -14.48 -4.79 4.53
C ARG A 130 -14.82 -5.87 3.51
N LEU A 131 -14.22 -5.84 2.33
CA LEU A 131 -14.40 -6.83 1.27
C LEU A 131 -13.92 -8.22 1.70
N THR A 132 -12.78 -8.33 2.41
CA THR A 132 -12.26 -9.65 2.85
C THR A 132 -13.18 -10.39 3.81
N ARG A 133 -14.22 -9.75 4.36
CA ARG A 133 -15.23 -10.41 5.21
C ARG A 133 -16.28 -11.17 4.39
N THR A 134 -16.42 -10.88 3.10
CA THR A 134 -17.49 -11.40 2.24
C THR A 134 -16.99 -11.97 0.92
N GLU A 135 -15.82 -11.53 0.44
CA GLU A 135 -15.26 -11.85 -0.86
C GLU A 135 -13.88 -12.52 -0.73
N SER A 136 -13.56 -13.43 -1.65
CA SER A 136 -12.25 -14.07 -1.69
C SER A 136 -11.16 -13.10 -2.15
N THR A 137 -9.90 -13.37 -1.75
CA THR A 137 -8.74 -12.57 -2.18
C THR A 137 -8.67 -12.44 -3.70
N LEU A 138 -8.95 -13.51 -4.45
CA LEU A 138 -8.90 -13.48 -5.91
C LEU A 138 -10.02 -12.62 -6.53
N THR A 139 -11.24 -12.66 -5.99
CA THR A 139 -12.32 -11.76 -6.42
C THR A 139 -11.97 -10.29 -6.17
N ILE A 140 -11.37 -9.99 -5.01
CA ILE A 140 -10.91 -8.63 -4.69
C ILE A 140 -9.84 -8.15 -5.68
N LEU A 141 -8.86 -9.00 -5.99
CA LEU A 141 -7.80 -8.67 -6.95
C LEU A 141 -8.31 -8.59 -8.40
N PHE A 142 -9.33 -9.37 -8.75
CA PHE A 142 -9.99 -9.27 -10.05
C PHE A 142 -10.61 -7.89 -10.23
N PHE A 143 -11.47 -7.45 -9.30
CA PHE A 143 -12.07 -6.11 -9.39
C PHE A 143 -11.03 -5.00 -9.30
N LEU A 144 -9.98 -5.16 -8.49
CA LEU A 144 -8.84 -4.24 -8.48
C LEU A 144 -8.24 -4.09 -9.87
N THR A 145 -7.80 -5.19 -10.47
CA THR A 145 -7.08 -5.14 -11.75
C THR A 145 -7.99 -4.72 -12.90
N ALA A 146 -9.23 -5.19 -12.93
CA ALA A 146 -10.22 -4.84 -13.96
C ALA A 146 -10.64 -3.36 -13.90
N MET A 147 -10.97 -2.83 -12.71
CA MET A 147 -11.35 -1.42 -12.59
C MET A 147 -10.16 -0.49 -12.86
N GLN A 148 -8.96 -0.83 -12.38
CA GLN A 148 -7.75 -0.06 -12.67
C GLN A 148 -7.39 -0.08 -14.16
N LEU A 149 -7.70 -1.18 -14.86
CA LEU A 149 -7.56 -1.26 -16.32
C LEU A 149 -8.50 -0.28 -17.00
N ILE A 150 -9.78 -0.25 -16.62
CA ILE A 150 -10.80 0.64 -17.19
C ILE A 150 -10.44 2.12 -16.90
N PHE A 151 -10.15 2.45 -15.64
CA PHE A 151 -9.78 3.83 -15.26
C PHE A 151 -8.48 4.27 -15.94
N GLY A 152 -7.50 3.36 -16.00
CA GLY A 152 -6.25 3.59 -16.69
C GLY A 152 -6.44 3.80 -18.20
N LEU A 153 -7.35 3.07 -18.84
CA LEU A 153 -7.65 3.25 -20.25
C LEU A 153 -8.33 4.60 -20.50
N ILE A 154 -9.34 4.94 -19.71
CA ILE A 154 -10.07 6.22 -19.83
C ILE A 154 -9.09 7.38 -19.68
N THR A 155 -8.27 7.37 -18.62
CA THR A 155 -7.30 8.45 -18.36
C THR A 155 -6.19 8.53 -19.40
N SER A 156 -5.67 7.38 -19.87
CA SER A 156 -4.67 7.37 -20.95
C SER A 156 -5.22 7.86 -22.30
N LEU A 157 -6.54 7.79 -22.53
CA LEU A 157 -7.15 8.25 -23.77
C LEU A 157 -7.66 9.69 -23.73
N LEU A 158 -7.55 10.39 -22.60
CA LEU A 158 -8.02 11.79 -22.48
C LEU A 158 -7.33 12.72 -23.48
N ASP A 159 -6.04 12.51 -23.72
CA ASP A 159 -5.24 13.31 -24.67
C ASP A 159 -5.26 12.71 -26.10
N GLY A 160 -6.12 11.70 -26.33
CA GLY A 160 -6.29 11.04 -27.62
C GLY A 160 -5.11 10.15 -28.06
N ARG A 161 -4.13 9.91 -27.18
CA ARG A 161 -2.92 9.13 -27.48
C ARG A 161 -2.67 8.08 -26.43
N LEU A 162 -2.60 6.82 -26.85
CA LEU A 162 -2.10 5.74 -25.99
C LEU A 162 -0.60 5.60 -26.20
N ASP A 163 0.19 6.00 -25.20
CA ASP A 163 1.64 5.84 -25.26
C ASP A 163 2.02 4.37 -25.29
N ILE A 164 2.69 3.95 -26.36
CA ILE A 164 3.17 2.58 -26.54
C ILE A 164 4.54 2.47 -25.86
N PRO A 165 4.72 1.53 -24.92
CA PRO A 165 5.99 1.39 -24.22
C PRO A 165 7.09 0.94 -25.18
N THR A 166 8.27 1.54 -25.04
CA THR A 166 9.49 1.07 -25.71
C THR A 166 9.85 -0.34 -25.28
N THR A 167 10.61 -1.06 -26.09
CA THR A 167 11.05 -2.44 -25.80
C THR A 167 11.75 -2.55 -24.44
N GLU A 168 12.55 -1.56 -24.08
CA GLU A 168 13.23 -1.47 -22.78
C GLU A 168 12.23 -1.34 -21.61
N ASN A 169 11.22 -0.47 -21.77
CA ASN A 169 10.23 -0.24 -20.73
C ASN A 169 9.28 -1.42 -20.52
N ILE A 170 9.08 -2.27 -21.53
CA ILE A 170 8.22 -3.46 -21.41
C ILE A 170 8.71 -4.37 -20.27
N VAL A 171 10.02 -4.61 -20.15
CA VAL A 171 10.59 -5.47 -19.11
C VAL A 171 10.27 -4.89 -17.72
N TRP A 172 10.47 -3.59 -17.52
CA TRP A 172 10.17 -2.92 -16.26
C TRP A 172 8.68 -2.88 -15.94
N ILE A 173 7.82 -2.69 -16.95
CA ILE A 173 6.36 -2.75 -16.79
C ILE A 173 5.92 -4.13 -16.31
N VAL A 174 6.53 -5.20 -16.84
CA VAL A 174 6.28 -6.58 -16.40
C VAL A 174 6.71 -6.75 -14.94
N VAL A 175 7.94 -6.36 -14.60
CA VAL A 175 8.46 -6.46 -13.22
C VAL A 175 7.56 -5.72 -12.24
N ILE A 176 7.19 -4.47 -12.51
CA ILE A 176 6.33 -3.66 -11.65
C ILE A 176 4.90 -4.23 -11.62
N GLY A 177 4.41 -4.80 -12.73
CA GLY A 177 3.11 -5.46 -12.80
C GLY A 177 3.03 -6.67 -11.87
N PHE A 178 4.04 -7.54 -11.90
CA PHE A 178 4.14 -8.70 -11.00
C PHE A 178 4.37 -8.29 -9.55
N ALA A 179 5.32 -7.39 -9.29
CA ALA A 179 5.62 -6.92 -7.94
C ALA A 179 4.41 -6.22 -7.30
N GLY A 180 3.72 -5.35 -8.06
CA GLY A 180 2.52 -4.66 -7.60
C GLY A 180 1.36 -5.62 -7.33
N LEU A 181 1.11 -6.58 -8.23
CA LEU A 181 0.08 -7.59 -7.99
C LEU A 181 0.40 -8.47 -6.78
N GLY A 182 1.67 -8.88 -6.63
CA GLY A 182 2.14 -9.64 -5.49
C GLY A 182 1.98 -8.88 -4.17
N ALA A 183 2.35 -7.60 -4.15
CA ALA A 183 2.14 -6.73 -3.00
C ALA A 183 0.65 -6.63 -2.63
N HIS A 184 -0.23 -6.46 -3.62
CA HIS A 184 -1.68 -6.43 -3.39
C HIS A 184 -2.25 -7.76 -2.92
N TYR A 185 -1.73 -8.88 -3.42
CA TYR A 185 -2.10 -10.20 -2.92
C TYR A 185 -1.70 -10.34 -1.45
N CYS A 186 -0.45 -10.04 -1.11
CA CYS A 186 0.06 -10.13 0.26
C CYS A 186 -0.73 -9.26 1.23
N ILE A 187 -0.98 -7.98 0.91
CA ILE A 187 -1.74 -7.10 1.81
C ILE A 187 -3.21 -7.50 1.91
N THR A 188 -3.84 -7.93 0.82
CA THR A 188 -5.24 -8.38 0.86
C THR A 188 -5.37 -9.66 1.68
N THR A 189 -4.44 -10.60 1.54
CA THR A 189 -4.38 -11.80 2.37
C THR A 189 -4.12 -11.43 3.83
N ALA A 190 -3.15 -10.56 4.14
CA ALA A 190 -2.91 -10.11 5.51
C ALA A 190 -4.16 -9.47 6.15
N LEU A 191 -4.88 -8.64 5.40
CA LEU A 191 -6.12 -8.00 5.85
C LEU A 191 -7.30 -8.97 5.97
N SER A 192 -7.25 -10.13 5.31
CA SER A 192 -8.22 -11.21 5.55
C SER A 192 -7.95 -11.94 6.87
N LEU A 193 -6.68 -12.04 7.27
CA LEU A 193 -6.22 -12.78 8.45
C LEU A 193 -6.25 -11.95 9.73
N ALA A 194 -6.00 -10.64 9.65
CA ALA A 194 -5.88 -9.78 10.82
C ALA A 194 -6.53 -8.40 10.62
N PRO A 195 -6.93 -7.71 11.70
CA PRO A 195 -7.40 -6.33 11.65
C PRO A 195 -6.37 -5.38 11.01
N PRO A 196 -6.79 -4.32 10.28
CA PRO A 196 -5.87 -3.35 9.68
C PRO A 196 -4.94 -2.70 10.69
N THR A 197 -5.44 -2.49 11.91
CA THR A 197 -4.66 -1.92 13.02
C THR A 197 -3.50 -2.81 13.48
N VAL A 198 -3.57 -4.11 13.22
CA VAL A 198 -2.46 -5.06 13.47
C VAL A 198 -1.51 -5.11 12.28
N VAL A 199 -2.05 -5.10 11.06
CA VAL A 199 -1.27 -5.21 9.81
C VAL A 199 -0.45 -3.95 9.52
N ALA A 200 -0.98 -2.75 9.80
CA ALA A 200 -0.35 -1.50 9.40
C ALA A 200 1.04 -1.23 10.03
N PRO A 201 1.27 -1.48 11.33
CA PRO A 201 2.62 -1.34 11.90
C PRO A 201 3.64 -2.31 11.31
N ILE A 202 3.20 -3.50 10.88
CA ILE A 202 4.08 -4.54 10.28
C ILE A 202 4.65 -4.04 8.96
N ASP A 203 3.89 -3.26 8.21
CA ASP A 203 4.35 -2.64 6.96
C ASP A 203 5.55 -1.69 7.17
N LEU A 204 5.69 -1.11 8.37
CA LEU A 204 6.86 -0.28 8.72
C LEU A 204 8.17 -1.08 8.75
N LEU A 205 8.13 -2.42 8.94
CA LEU A 205 9.32 -3.27 8.91
C LEU A 205 10.03 -3.25 7.56
N ARG A 206 9.36 -2.78 6.50
CA ARG A 206 9.96 -2.51 5.20
C ARG A 206 11.22 -1.65 5.33
N LEU A 207 11.24 -0.62 6.20
CA LEU A 207 12.41 0.23 6.39
C LEU A 207 13.62 -0.50 6.99
N PRO A 208 13.51 -1.16 8.17
CA PRO A 208 14.60 -1.99 8.69
C PRO A 208 15.13 -3.00 7.68
N ILE A 209 14.25 -3.65 6.91
CA ILE A 209 14.64 -4.63 5.90
C ILE A 209 15.45 -3.98 4.77
N VAL A 210 14.98 -2.85 4.23
CA VAL A 210 15.70 -2.12 3.18
C VAL A 210 17.06 -1.63 3.66
N VAL A 211 17.13 -1.09 4.89
CA VAL A 211 18.37 -0.67 5.54
C VAL A 211 19.36 -1.84 5.65
N LEU A 212 18.90 -3.00 6.14
CA LEU A 212 19.74 -4.19 6.26
C LEU A 212 20.28 -4.63 4.89
N ILE A 213 19.44 -4.59 3.86
CA ILE A 213 19.86 -4.90 2.49
C ILE A 213 20.90 -3.89 1.98
N GLY A 214 20.70 -2.59 2.21
CA GLY A 214 21.64 -1.51 1.85
C GLY A 214 23.04 -1.72 2.47
N VAL A 215 23.06 -1.98 3.79
CA VAL A 215 24.31 -2.23 4.51
C VAL A 215 24.99 -3.53 4.05
N MET A 216 24.24 -4.62 3.88
CA MET A 216 24.82 -5.94 3.56
C MET A 216 25.26 -6.11 2.11
N PHE A 217 24.49 -5.58 1.16
CA PHE A 217 24.71 -5.83 -0.27
C PHE A 217 25.30 -4.64 -1.01
N TYR A 218 25.08 -3.41 -0.52
CA TYR A 218 25.54 -2.18 -1.19
C TYR A 218 26.67 -1.46 -0.44
N SER A 219 27.12 -2.00 0.70
CA SER A 219 28.16 -1.40 1.55
C SER A 219 27.84 0.05 1.96
N GLU A 220 26.55 0.38 2.07
CA GLU A 220 26.12 1.68 2.55
C GLU A 220 26.53 1.85 4.02
N GLN A 221 27.15 2.99 4.34
CA GLN A 221 27.51 3.30 5.72
C GLN A 221 26.25 3.67 6.49
N GLY A 222 25.75 2.74 7.31
CA GLY A 222 24.66 3.04 8.24
C GLY A 222 25.14 4.01 9.32
N ASP A 223 24.43 5.12 9.49
CA ASP A 223 24.60 6.06 10.61
C ASP A 223 23.78 5.60 11.83
N MET A 224 24.17 6.04 13.03
CA MET A 224 23.54 5.73 14.31
C MET A 224 22.03 5.96 14.31
N PHE A 225 21.53 7.02 13.66
CA PHE A 225 20.09 7.26 13.63
C PHE A 225 19.34 6.25 12.75
N ILE A 226 19.95 5.72 11.68
CA ILE A 226 19.32 4.67 10.86
C ILE A 226 19.08 3.43 11.73
N TYR A 227 20.07 3.05 12.53
CA TYR A 227 19.92 1.92 13.45
C TYR A 227 18.94 2.20 14.59
N LEU A 228 18.94 3.42 15.14
CA LEU A 228 18.00 3.83 16.18
C LEU A 228 16.55 3.80 15.68
N GLY A 229 16.30 4.36 14.50
CA GLY A 229 14.99 4.37 13.87
C GLY A 229 14.51 2.96 13.56
N ALA A 230 15.39 2.10 13.02
CA ALA A 230 15.09 0.69 12.78
C ALA A 230 14.74 -0.07 14.08
N ALA A 231 15.47 0.17 15.17
CA ALA A 231 15.20 -0.43 16.47
C ALA A 231 13.83 -0.01 17.03
N LEU A 232 13.46 1.27 16.90
CA LEU A 232 12.15 1.77 17.31
C LEU A 232 11.01 1.12 16.52
N ILE A 233 11.19 0.94 15.20
CA ILE A 233 10.20 0.27 14.34
C ILE A 233 10.02 -1.20 14.75
N ILE A 234 11.11 -1.92 15.05
CA ILE A 234 11.07 -3.29 15.53
C ILE A 234 10.36 -3.37 16.89
N PHE A 235 10.69 -2.45 17.81
CA PHE A 235 10.08 -2.38 19.14
C PHE A 235 8.57 -2.09 19.07
N ALA A 236 8.15 -1.15 18.23
CA ALA A 236 6.73 -0.86 17.97
C ALA A 236 5.97 -2.10 17.50
N ASN A 237 6.55 -2.86 16.57
CA ASN A 237 5.96 -4.09 16.06
C ASN A 237 5.85 -5.18 17.13
N PHE A 238 6.87 -5.31 17.98
CA PHE A 238 6.84 -6.26 19.09
C PHE A 238 5.69 -5.96 20.07
N ILE A 239 5.49 -4.69 20.45
CA ILE A 239 4.37 -4.28 21.33
C ILE A 239 3.03 -4.61 20.67
N ASN A 240 2.89 -4.26 19.39
CA ASN A 240 1.66 -4.49 18.62
C ASN A 240 1.28 -5.99 18.58
N LEU A 241 2.24 -6.86 18.24
CA LEU A 241 2.00 -8.30 18.10
C LEU A 241 1.76 -9.00 19.44
N LYS A 242 2.50 -8.64 20.49
CA LYS A 242 2.34 -9.26 21.82
C LYS A 242 0.92 -9.09 22.33
N LYS A 243 0.31 -7.92 22.12
CA LYS A 243 -1.06 -7.66 22.56
C LYS A 243 -2.11 -8.31 21.67
N ALA A 244 -1.86 -8.40 20.36
CA ALA A 244 -2.75 -9.09 19.43
C ALA A 244 -2.92 -10.58 19.78
N ASN A 245 -1.87 -11.26 20.25
CA ASN A 245 -1.95 -12.65 20.71
C ASN A 245 -2.64 -12.83 22.07
N THR A 246 -2.95 -11.74 22.78
CA THR A 246 -3.63 -11.79 24.10
C THR A 246 -5.13 -11.47 23.99
N GLN A 247 -5.65 -11.22 22.78
CA GLN A 247 -7.07 -10.95 22.48
C GLN A 247 -7.67 -12.11 21.69
#